data_AF-A0AAD1FJ18-F1
#
_entry.id   AF-A0AAD1FJ18-F1
#
_cell.length_a   1.000
_cell.length_b   1.000
_cell.length_c   1.000
_cell.angle_alpha   90.00
_cell.angle_beta   90.00
_cell.angle_gamma   90.00
#
_symmetry.space_group_name_H-M   'P 1'
#
loop_
_entity.id
_entity.type
_entity.pdbx_description
1 polymer ?
#
loop_
_entity_poly.entity_id
_entity_poly.type
_entity_poly.pdbx_seq_one_letter_code
_entity_poly.pdbx_strand_id
1 'polypeptide(L)'
;MERTALPIGTIVQVEGNSEPFMIVNHCPVTEKAGKQSYFDFGAVPLPIGLSSQELIFFNKEDIEEVLFVDYIDRRFQEFLSQYDEMVAGISYPKFTVEEFKA
;
A
#
# COMPACT_ATOMS: atom_id res chain seq x y z
N MET A 1 17.83 2.62 1.70
CA MET A 1 17.02 2.27 0.52
C MET A 1 15.87 3.24 0.51
N GLU A 2 15.80 4.14 -0.49
CA GLU A 2 14.78 5.20 -0.52
C GLU A 2 13.38 4.60 -0.49
N ARG A 3 12.60 4.91 0.56
CA ARG A 3 11.19 4.58 0.64
C ARG A 3 10.38 5.63 -0.12
N THR A 4 10.62 5.76 -1.42
CA THR A 4 9.75 6.62 -2.24
C THR A 4 8.36 5.99 -2.26
N ALA A 5 7.38 6.68 -1.66
CA ALA A 5 5.98 6.28 -1.74
C ALA A 5 5.47 6.50 -3.18
N LEU A 6 4.50 5.68 -3.58
CA LEU A 6 3.81 5.83 -4.86
C LEU A 6 2.55 6.69 -4.66
N PRO A 7 2.14 7.55 -5.60
CA PRO A 7 0.92 8.32 -5.43
C PRO A 7 -0.30 7.41 -5.34
N ILE A 8 -1.28 7.79 -4.51
CA ILE A 8 -2.63 7.20 -4.58
C ILE A 8 -3.12 7.29 -6.02
N GLY A 9 -3.76 6.22 -6.50
CA GLY A 9 -4.18 6.04 -7.88
C GLY A 9 -3.16 5.32 -8.76
N THR A 10 -1.92 5.13 -8.30
CA THR A 10 -0.93 4.30 -9.01
C THR A 10 -1.46 2.89 -9.18
N ILE A 11 -1.33 2.36 -10.40
CA ILE A 11 -1.73 1.00 -10.77
C ILE A 11 -0.48 0.13 -10.77
N VAL A 12 -0.54 -0.98 -10.03
CA VAL A 12 0.57 -1.92 -9.86
C VAL A 12 0.14 -3.35 -10.12
N GLN A 13 1.09 -4.16 -10.56
CA GLN A 13 1.02 -5.62 -10.51
C GLN A 13 1.64 -6.08 -9.20
N VAL A 14 0.90 -6.90 -8.43
CA VAL A 14 1.35 -7.44 -7.14
C VAL A 14 1.69 -8.91 -7.33
N GLU A 15 2.81 -9.35 -6.76
CA GLU A 15 3.29 -10.73 -6.88
C GLU A 15 2.19 -11.74 -6.49
N GLY A 16 2.09 -12.82 -7.29
CA GLY A 16 1.13 -13.90 -7.06
C GLY A 16 -0.34 -13.57 -7.39
N ASN A 17 -0.61 -12.38 -7.94
CA ASN A 17 -1.93 -12.01 -8.45
C ASN A 17 -1.88 -11.84 -9.96
N SER A 18 -2.96 -12.19 -10.67
CA SER A 18 -3.04 -12.06 -12.13
C SER A 18 -3.71 -10.77 -12.60
N GLU A 19 -4.39 -10.04 -11.70
CA GLU A 19 -5.08 -8.78 -12.00
C GLU A 19 -4.32 -7.59 -11.41
N PRO A 20 -4.41 -6.39 -12.02
CA PRO A 20 -3.76 -5.19 -11.52
C PRO A 20 -4.60 -4.49 -10.45
N PHE A 21 -3.92 -3.79 -9.55
CA PHE A 21 -4.53 -3.08 -8.42
C PHE A 21 -4.19 -1.60 -8.42
N MET A 22 -5.16 -0.76 -8.04
CA MET A 22 -4.96 0.67 -7.84
C MET A 22 -4.79 0.97 -6.36
N ILE A 23 -3.67 1.62 -5.99
CA ILE A 23 -3.40 2.04 -4.61
C ILE A 23 -4.42 3.10 -4.19
N VAL A 24 -5.06 2.91 -3.04
CA VAL A 24 -6.05 3.84 -2.49
C VAL A 24 -5.75 4.27 -1.05
N ASN A 25 -4.77 3.66 -0.39
CA ASN A 25 -4.43 3.98 0.99
C ASN A 25 -2.92 3.80 1.26
N HIS A 26 -2.34 4.70 2.06
CA HIS A 26 -0.99 4.60 2.59
C HIS A 26 -1.00 4.21 4.06
N CYS A 27 -0.11 3.30 4.43
CA CYS A 27 0.05 2.88 5.82
C CYS A 27 -1.26 2.44 6.52
N PRO A 28 -2.17 1.68 5.86
CA PRO A 28 -3.36 1.20 6.55
C PRO A 28 -2.96 0.32 7.74
N VAL A 29 -3.51 0.64 8.91
CA VAL A 29 -3.39 -0.20 10.11
C VAL A 29 -4.48 -1.27 10.06
N THR A 30 -4.07 -2.52 10.20
CA THR A 30 -4.96 -3.69 10.22
C THR A 30 -4.75 -4.48 11.49
N GLU A 31 -5.74 -5.30 11.86
CA GLU A 31 -5.66 -6.20 13.01
C GLU A 31 -5.80 -7.63 12.53
N LYS A 32 -4.88 -8.49 12.98
CA LYS A 32 -4.97 -9.93 12.76
C LYS A 32 -4.65 -10.68 14.04
N ALA A 33 -5.55 -11.57 14.45
CA ALA A 33 -5.40 -12.38 15.66
C ALA A 33 -5.02 -11.55 16.92
N GLY A 34 -5.59 -10.35 17.06
CA GLY A 34 -5.31 -9.43 18.17
C GLY A 34 -3.98 -8.66 18.08
N LYS A 35 -3.22 -8.81 16.99
CA LYS A 35 -2.02 -8.03 16.70
C LYS A 35 -2.35 -6.93 15.69
N GLN A 36 -2.17 -5.67 16.10
CA GLN A 36 -2.24 -4.51 15.20
C GLN A 36 -0.89 -4.27 14.54
N SER A 37 -0.91 -4.04 13.23
CA SER A 37 0.28 -3.79 12.40
C SER A 37 -0.14 -3.02 11.15
N TYR A 38 0.81 -2.53 10.36
CA TYR A 38 0.52 -1.78 9.14
C TYR A 38 1.13 -2.43 7.90
N PHE A 39 0.56 -2.10 6.74
CA PHE A 39 1.11 -2.36 5.41
C PHE A 39 1.51 -1.06 4.74
N ASP A 40 2.41 -1.08 3.75
CA ASP A 40 2.72 0.17 3.01
C ASP A 40 1.50 0.67 2.21
N PHE A 41 0.72 -0.26 1.62
CA PHE A 41 -0.38 0.07 0.72
C PHE A 41 -1.66 -0.73 0.99
N GLY A 42 -2.79 -0.07 0.79
CA GLY A 42 -4.10 -0.69 0.56
C GLY A 42 -4.58 -0.37 -0.85
N ALA A 43 -5.12 -1.37 -1.56
CA ALA A 43 -5.50 -1.22 -2.97
C ALA A 43 -6.81 -1.94 -3.33
N VAL A 44 -7.35 -1.59 -4.49
CA VAL A 44 -8.59 -2.15 -5.06
C VAL A 44 -8.34 -2.74 -6.46
N PRO A 45 -9.03 -3.84 -6.83
CA PRO A 45 -8.90 -4.43 -8.17
C PRO A 45 -9.55 -3.53 -9.23
N LEU A 46 -9.03 -3.54 -10.46
CA LEU A 46 -9.63 -2.85 -11.61
C LEU A 46 -10.35 -3.84 -12.55
N PRO A 47 -11.46 -3.44 -13.21
CA PRO A 47 -12.12 -2.13 -13.18
C PRO A 47 -13.17 -1.99 -12.06
N ILE A 48 -13.31 -3.00 -11.20
CA ILE A 48 -14.41 -3.05 -10.21
C ILE A 48 -14.26 -1.96 -9.13
N GLY A 49 -13.03 -1.67 -8.70
CA GLY A 49 -12.75 -0.74 -7.63
C GLY A 49 -13.15 -1.29 -6.26
N LEU A 50 -13.60 -0.41 -5.38
CA LEU A 50 -14.00 -0.78 -4.02
C LEU A 50 -15.36 -1.51 -4.03
N SER A 51 -15.36 -2.82 -3.78
CA SER A 51 -16.56 -3.59 -3.51
C SER A 51 -16.76 -3.81 -1.99
N SER A 52 -17.93 -4.30 -1.57
CA SER A 52 -18.35 -4.34 -0.15
C SER A 52 -17.43 -5.11 0.80
N GLN A 53 -16.47 -5.89 0.31
CA GLN A 53 -15.54 -6.69 1.10
C GLN A 53 -14.14 -6.66 0.48
N GLU A 54 -13.24 -5.92 1.12
CA GLU A 54 -11.78 -6.12 1.05
C GLU A 54 -11.02 -5.21 0.07
N LEU A 55 -10.29 -4.29 0.68
CA LEU A 55 -9.02 -3.82 0.17
C LEU A 55 -8.04 -4.99 0.23
N ILE A 56 -7.18 -5.12 -0.77
CA ILE A 56 -5.96 -5.91 -0.60
C ILE A 56 -4.91 -5.06 0.10
N PHE A 57 -4.06 -5.69 0.90
CA PHE A 57 -2.94 -5.04 1.57
C PHE A 57 -1.63 -5.69 1.17
N PHE A 58 -0.64 -4.87 0.86
CA PHE A 58 0.69 -5.32 0.45
C PHE A 58 1.73 -4.23 0.75
N ASN A 59 2.99 -4.62 0.68
CA ASN A 59 4.13 -3.77 0.91
C ASN A 59 4.87 -3.46 -0.39
N LYS A 60 5.80 -2.51 -0.33
CA LYS A 60 6.60 -2.13 -1.49
C LYS A 60 7.40 -3.29 -2.08
N GLU A 61 7.87 -4.21 -1.23
CA GLU A 61 8.57 -5.43 -1.63
C GLU A 61 7.71 -6.44 -2.39
N ASP A 62 6.38 -6.35 -2.31
CA ASP A 62 5.44 -7.26 -2.97
C ASP A 62 5.02 -6.76 -4.38
N ILE A 63 5.53 -5.60 -4.81
CA ILE A 63 5.22 -5.01 -6.12
C ILE A 63 6.13 -5.62 -7.19
N GLU A 64 5.52 -6.35 -8.13
CA GLU A 64 6.21 -6.92 -9.29
C GLU A 64 6.48 -5.85 -10.36
N GLU A 65 5.48 -5.02 -10.66
CA GLU A 65 5.58 -3.97 -11.69
C GLU A 65 4.68 -2.77 -11.37
N VAL A 66 5.14 -1.56 -11.72
CA VAL A 66 4.30 -0.35 -11.73
C VAL A 66 3.77 -0.13 -13.15
N LEU A 67 2.48 -0.33 -13.34
CA LEU A 67 1.81 -0.26 -14.65
C LEU A 67 1.41 1.16 -15.04
N PHE A 68 1.07 1.99 -14.06
CA PHE A 68 0.71 3.39 -14.25
C PHE A 68 0.99 4.20 -12.99
N VAL A 69 1.60 5.38 -13.12
CA VAL A 69 1.79 6.33 -12.02
C VAL A 69 0.75 7.44 -12.14
N ASP A 70 -0.02 7.65 -11.08
CA ASP A 70 -1.06 8.69 -11.08
C ASP A 70 -0.48 10.10 -10.96
N TYR A 71 -1.35 11.09 -11.00
CA TYR A 71 -1.03 12.50 -10.90
C TYR A 71 -0.30 12.83 -9.59
N ILE A 72 0.93 13.32 -9.75
CA ILE A 72 1.75 13.84 -8.65
C ILE A 72 1.43 15.32 -8.46
N ASP A 73 0.65 15.62 -7.43
CA ASP A 73 0.37 17.00 -7.03
C ASP A 73 1.37 17.51 -5.97
N ARG A 74 1.31 18.80 -5.67
CA ARG A 74 2.19 19.42 -4.67
C ARG A 74 2.03 18.80 -3.27
N ARG A 75 0.82 18.39 -2.89
CA ARG A 75 0.55 17.78 -1.59
C ARG A 75 1.23 16.41 -1.50
N PHE A 76 1.24 15.66 -2.60
CA PHE A 76 1.97 14.39 -2.67
C PHE A 76 3.49 14.61 -2.55
N GLN A 77 4.03 15.65 -3.18
CA GLN A 77 5.45 16.01 -3.02
C GLN A 77 5.79 16.40 -1.57
N GLU A 78 4.91 17.16 -0.90
CA GLU A 78 5.04 17.50 0.52
C GLU A 78 4.95 16.24 1.40
N PHE A 79 4.02 15.33 1.10
CA PHE A 79 3.93 14.02 1.77
C PHE A 79 5.21 13.22 1.63
N LEU A 80 5.77 13.11 0.43
CA LEU A 80 7.04 12.42 0.18
C LEU A 80 8.19 12.98 1.02
N SER A 81 8.24 14.30 1.22
CA SER A 81 9.29 14.93 2.02
C SER A 81 9.25 14.57 3.52
N GLN A 82 8.09 14.11 4.01
CA GLN A 82 7.85 13.77 5.42
C GLN A 82 7.65 12.26 5.62
N TYR A 83 7.56 11.47 4.54
CA TYR A 83 7.12 10.09 4.58
C TYR A 83 7.97 9.21 5.50
N ASP A 84 9.30 9.30 5.41
CA ASP A 84 10.20 8.50 6.23
C ASP A 84 10.05 8.81 7.74
N GLU A 85 9.83 10.08 8.10
CA GLU A 85 9.58 10.50 9.48
C GLU A 85 8.22 9.99 9.97
N MET A 86 7.18 10.12 9.13
CA MET A 86 5.85 9.60 9.44
C MET A 86 5.87 8.09 9.69
N VAL A 87 6.56 7.32 8.83
CA VAL A 87 6.71 5.87 8.98
C VAL A 87 7.52 5.53 10.22
N ALA A 88 8.57 6.29 10.55
CA ALA A 88 9.35 6.09 11.77
C ALA A 88 8.52 6.34 13.05
N GLY A 89 7.48 7.18 12.98
CA GLY A 89 6.55 7.44 14.07
C GLY A 89 5.47 6.36 14.29
N ILE A 90 5.35 5.37 13.40
CA ILE A 90 4.35 4.30 13.54
C ILE A 90 4.77 3.37 14.69
N SER A 91 3.93 3.27 15.72
CA SER A 91 4.17 2.46 16.93
C SER A 91 3.93 0.95 16.72
N TYR A 92 3.37 0.58 15.57
CA TYR A 92 3.02 -0.79 15.22
C TYR A 92 4.07 -1.40 14.28
N PRO A 93 4.33 -2.71 14.38
CA PRO A 93 5.24 -3.36 13.45
C PRO A 93 4.62 -3.43 12.03
N LYS A 94 5.48 -3.61 11.03
CA LYS A 94 5.10 -3.84 9.64
C LYS A 94 4.70 -5.30 9.46
N PHE A 95 3.57 -5.59 8.81
CA PHE A 95 3.19 -6.96 8.44
C PHE A 95 3.88 -7.39 7.15
N THR A 96 4.12 -8.69 6.98
CA THR A 96 4.34 -9.32 5.67
C THR A 96 3.02 -9.92 5.13
N VAL A 97 2.93 -10.11 3.81
CA VAL A 97 1.76 -10.74 3.19
C VAL A 97 1.57 -12.18 3.69
N GLU A 98 2.66 -12.93 3.89
CA GLU A 98 2.62 -14.30 4.42
C GLU A 98 2.06 -14.35 5.84
N GLU A 99 2.55 -13.49 6.74
CA GLU A 99 2.03 -13.39 8.11
C GLU A 99 0.55 -13.04 8.14
N PHE A 100 0.07 -12.25 7.16
CA PHE A 100 -1.33 -11.83 7.09
C PHE A 100 -2.26 -12.83 6.39
N LYS A 101 -1.75 -13.79 5.62
CA LYS A 101 -2.56 -14.90 5.07
C LYS A 101 -2.70 -16.11 6.01
N ALA A 102 -1.74 -16.35 6.91
CA ALA A 102 -1.68 -17.52 7.81
C ALA A 102 -2.69 -17.56 8.97
#